data_AF-A0A9Q3DPR5-F1
#
_entry.id   AF-A0A9Q3DPR5-F1
#
_cell.length_a   1.000
_cell.length_b   1.000
_cell.length_c   1.000
_cell.angle_alpha   90.00
_cell.angle_beta   90.00
_cell.angle_gamma   90.00
#
_symmetry.space_group_name_H-M   'P 1'
#
loop_
_entity.id
_entity.type
_entity.pdbx_description
1 polymer ?
#
loop_
_entity_poly.entity_id
_entity_poly.type
_entity_poly.pdbx_seq_one_letter_code
_entity_poly.pdbx_strand_id
1 'polypeptide(L)'
;MLEKGCNQRLPYNTFKKDLVDINPTASSLKIMLEKARHHANKCTQYFYKYEKERWDKSHEPPDFRVEDLVLVSTLEFNNIKGPTKLKD
;
A
#
# COMPACT_ATOMS: atom_id res chain seq x y z
N MET A 1 -18.80 -19.86 54.24
CA MET A 1 -17.70 -20.53 53.52
C MET A 1 -18.14 -20.66 52.07
N LEU A 2 -17.48 -19.95 51.14
CA LEU A 2 -17.84 -19.95 49.72
C LEU A 2 -16.93 -20.97 49.02
N GLU A 3 -17.47 -22.14 48.67
CA GLU A 3 -16.68 -23.21 48.05
C GLU A 3 -16.35 -22.88 46.59
N LYS A 4 -15.05 -22.93 46.31
CA LYS A 4 -14.41 -22.76 45.00
C LYS A 4 -14.83 -23.91 44.07
N GLY A 5 -15.72 -23.63 43.12
CA GLY A 5 -16.11 -24.57 42.07
C GLY A 5 -15.54 -24.23 40.69
N CYS A 6 -14.24 -23.98 40.54
CA CYS A 6 -13.62 -23.95 39.22
C CYS A 6 -13.15 -25.36 38.83
N ASN A 7 -13.89 -25.97 37.91
CA ASN A 7 -13.64 -27.31 37.40
C ASN A 7 -12.29 -27.35 36.64
N GLN A 8 -11.29 -28.05 37.19
CA GLN A 8 -9.90 -28.10 36.67
C GLN A 8 -9.72 -28.87 35.35
N ARG A 9 -10.78 -29.48 34.81
CA ARG A 9 -10.71 -30.37 33.63
C ARG A 9 -11.20 -29.75 32.32
N LEU A 10 -11.55 -28.47 32.31
CA LEU A 10 -11.84 -27.78 31.05
C LEU A 10 -10.52 -27.46 30.34
N PRO A 11 -10.29 -27.93 29.09
CA PRO A 11 -9.14 -27.48 28.33
C PRO A 11 -9.31 -25.98 28.15
N TYR A 12 -8.43 -25.21 28.77
CA TYR A 12 -8.44 -23.75 28.82
C TYR A 12 -8.55 -23.07 27.43
N ASN A 13 -8.32 -23.86 26.37
CA ASN A 13 -8.22 -23.41 24.99
C ASN A 13 -9.33 -23.93 24.05
N THR A 14 -10.37 -24.64 24.52
CA THR A 14 -11.41 -25.16 23.59
C THR A 14 -12.31 -24.05 23.04
N PHE A 15 -12.68 -23.08 23.88
CA PHE A 15 -13.60 -21.99 23.51
C PHE A 15 -12.91 -20.74 22.93
N LYS A 16 -11.57 -20.71 22.91
CA LYS A 16 -10.79 -19.56 22.45
C LYS A 16 -10.30 -19.66 21.00
N LYS A 17 -10.59 -20.76 20.30
CA LYS A 17 -10.10 -20.97 18.93
C LYS A 17 -10.70 -19.99 17.92
N ASP A 18 -11.93 -19.54 18.18
CA ASP A 18 -12.68 -18.61 17.31
C ASP A 18 -12.78 -17.20 17.90
N LEU A 19 -12.21 -16.95 19.08
CA LEU A 19 -12.15 -15.60 19.64
C LEU A 19 -10.98 -14.85 19.01
N VAL A 20 -11.31 -13.83 18.22
CA VAL A 20 -10.36 -12.75 17.92
C VAL A 20 -9.96 -12.13 19.25
N ASP A 21 -8.72 -12.35 19.67
CA ASP A 21 -8.18 -11.73 20.88
C ASP A 21 -8.05 -10.22 20.63
N ILE A 22 -9.02 -9.45 21.14
CA ILE A 22 -9.13 -8.00 20.94
C ILE A 22 -8.08 -7.25 21.76
N ASN A 23 -7.42 -7.91 22.72
CA ASN A 23 -6.35 -7.30 23.50
C ASN A 23 -4.98 -7.60 22.86
N PRO A 24 -4.26 -6.59 22.36
CA PRO A 24 -3.05 -6.85 21.60
C PRO A 24 -1.90 -7.23 22.54
N THR A 25 -1.73 -8.52 22.82
CA THR A 25 -0.42 -9.01 23.25
C THR A 25 0.58 -8.68 22.13
N ALA A 26 1.84 -8.35 22.43
CA ALA A 26 2.83 -7.93 21.42
C ALA A 26 2.94 -8.87 20.19
N SER A 27 2.62 -10.15 20.37
CA SER A 27 2.52 -11.16 19.31
C SER A 27 1.38 -10.91 18.31
N SER A 28 0.18 -10.51 18.75
CA SER A 28 -0.94 -10.22 17.85
C SER A 28 -0.75 -8.90 17.10
N LEU A 29 -0.10 -7.91 17.72
CA LEU A 29 0.32 -6.68 17.03
C LEU A 29 1.31 -6.96 15.90
N LYS A 30 2.31 -7.81 16.14
CA LYS A 30 3.29 -8.19 15.11
C LYS A 30 2.59 -8.85 13.91
N ILE A 31 1.68 -9.79 14.16
CA ILE A 31 0.91 -10.46 13.09
C ILE A 31 0.06 -9.45 12.32
N MET A 32 -0.59 -8.51 13.01
CA MET A 32 -1.39 -7.47 12.35
C MET A 32 -0.54 -6.55 11.48
N LEU A 33 0.63 -6.14 11.98
CA LEU A 33 1.60 -5.30 11.25
C LEU A 33 2.12 -6.02 10.00
N GLU A 34 2.47 -7.29 10.11
CA GLU A 34 2.94 -8.10 8.97
C GLU A 34 1.85 -8.24 7.91
N LYS A 35 0.59 -8.49 8.31
CA LYS A 35 -0.55 -8.51 7.39
C LYS A 35 -0.76 -7.15 6.72
N ALA A 36 -0.73 -6.06 7.47
CA ALA A 36 -0.87 -4.71 6.94
C ALA A 36 0.24 -4.38 5.93
N ARG A 37 1.49 -4.70 6.24
CA ARG A 37 2.63 -4.53 5.33
C ARG A 37 2.49 -5.34 4.05
N HIS A 38 2.07 -6.60 4.16
CA HIS A 38 1.83 -7.47 3.01
C HIS A 38 0.75 -6.89 2.08
N HIS A 39 -0.36 -6.42 2.65
CA HIS A 39 -1.43 -5.80 1.88
C HIS A 39 -1.00 -4.47 1.26
N ALA A 40 -0.26 -3.63 1.99
CA ALA A 40 0.29 -2.39 1.46
C ALA A 40 1.19 -2.65 0.24
N ASN A 41 2.11 -3.62 0.33
CA ASN A 41 2.97 -4.01 -0.79
C ASN A 41 2.16 -4.50 -2.00
N LYS A 42 1.11 -5.30 -1.79
CA LYS A 42 0.22 -5.73 -2.87
C LYS A 42 -0.50 -4.56 -3.51
N CYS A 43 -1.03 -3.62 -2.72
CA CYS A 43 -1.71 -2.43 -3.25
C CYS A 43 -0.75 -1.60 -4.13
N THR A 44 0.49 -1.41 -3.69
CA THR A 44 1.52 -0.73 -4.48
C THR A 44 1.80 -1.44 -5.79
N GLN A 45 1.94 -2.78 -5.79
CA GLN A 45 2.15 -3.56 -7.01
C GLN A 45 0.96 -3.45 -7.98
N TYR A 46 -0.28 -3.52 -7.47
CA TYR A 46 -1.47 -3.38 -8.30
C TYR A 46 -1.60 -1.98 -8.88
N PHE A 47 -1.28 -0.95 -8.10
CA PHE A 47 -1.26 0.43 -8.56
C PHE A 47 -0.28 0.63 -9.72
N TYR A 48 0.98 0.20 -9.55
CA TYR A 48 1.98 0.31 -10.62
C TYR A 48 1.59 -0.47 -11.87
N LYS A 49 1.04 -1.68 -11.70
CA LYS A 49 0.57 -2.47 -12.84
C LYS A 49 -0.57 -1.77 -13.58
N TYR A 50 -1.55 -1.23 -12.85
CA TYR A 50 -2.66 -0.49 -13.43
C TYR A 50 -2.20 0.77 -14.16
N GLU A 51 -1.31 1.57 -13.56
CA GLU A 51 -0.78 2.77 -14.20
C GLU A 51 0.01 2.43 -15.45
N LYS A 52 0.84 1.37 -15.42
CA LYS A 52 1.57 0.91 -16.59
C LYS A 52 0.62 0.47 -17.70
N GLU A 53 -0.36 -0.37 -17.41
CA GLU A 53 -1.34 -0.82 -18.41
C GLU A 53 -2.16 0.35 -18.97
N ARG A 54 -2.49 1.36 -18.14
CA ARG A 54 -3.15 2.58 -18.59
C ARG A 54 -2.25 3.38 -19.52
N TRP A 55 -0.99 3.58 -19.14
CA TRP A 55 0.00 4.30 -19.94
C TRP A 55 0.21 3.62 -21.28
N ASP A 56 0.49 2.31 -21.29
CA ASP A 56 0.72 1.51 -22.51
C ASP A 56 -0.50 1.53 -23.45
N LYS A 57 -1.73 1.66 -22.92
CA LYS A 57 -2.95 1.79 -23.73
C LYS A 57 -3.15 3.19 -24.31
N SER A 58 -2.80 4.23 -23.56
CA SER A 58 -3.01 5.63 -23.98
C SER A 58 -1.84 6.21 -24.76
N HIS A 59 -0.65 5.62 -24.63
CA HIS A 59 0.56 6.13 -25.23
C HIS A 59 0.80 5.45 -26.58
N GLU A 60 0.62 6.20 -27.65
CA GLU A 60 1.08 5.80 -28.96
C GLU A 60 2.60 6.05 -29.03
N PRO A 61 3.42 5.02 -29.36
CA PRO A 61 4.84 5.22 -29.53
C PRO A 61 5.05 6.20 -30.69
N PRO A 62 5.92 7.20 -30.53
CA PRO A 62 6.15 8.16 -31.60
C PRO A 62 6.87 7.50 -32.79
N ASP A 63 6.44 7.83 -34.00
CA ASP A 63 6.95 7.24 -35.26
C ASP A 63 8.20 7.96 -35.81
N PHE A 64 8.82 8.87 -35.05
CA PHE A 64 9.96 9.62 -35.55
C PHE A 64 11.25 8.78 -35.55
N ARG A 65 12.06 8.94 -36.60
CA ARG A 65 13.37 8.31 -36.74
C ARG A 65 14.45 9.24 -36.21
N VAL A 66 15.62 8.69 -35.89
CA VAL A 66 16.76 9.41 -35.27
C VAL A 66 17.34 10.55 -36.14
N GLU A 67 16.83 10.74 -37.36
CA GLU A 67 17.25 11.79 -38.30
C GLU A 67 16.10 12.69 -38.77
N ASP A 68 14.89 12.51 -38.23
CA ASP A 68 13.76 13.37 -38.58
C ASP A 68 13.92 14.75 -37.94
N LEU A 69 13.71 15.81 -38.72
CA LEU A 69 13.64 17.19 -38.25
C LEU A 69 12.35 17.38 -37.44
N VAL A 70 12.39 17.06 -36.16
CA VAL A 70 11.26 17.25 -35.24
C VAL A 70 11.31 18.65 -34.64
N LEU A 71 10.26 19.44 -34.85
CA LEU A 71 10.07 20.73 -34.17
C LEU A 71 9.77 20.49 -32.70
N VAL A 72 10.79 20.60 -31.84
CA VAL A 72 10.60 20.64 -30.39
C VAL A 72 10.03 22.01 -30.03
N SER A 73 8.72 22.08 -29.81
CA SER A 73 8.07 23.30 -29.33
C SER A 73 8.58 23.62 -27.92
N THR A 74 9.46 24.61 -27.82
CA THR A 74 9.95 25.13 -26.53
C THR A 74 8.90 25.93 -25.77
N LEU A 75 7.69 26.10 -26.31
CA LEU A 75 6.64 26.94 -25.73
C LEU A 75 6.20 26.44 -24.34
N GLU A 76 6.23 25.13 -24.08
CA GLU A 76 5.86 24.56 -22.77
C GLU A 76 7.00 24.57 -21.73
N PHE A 77 8.25 24.76 -22.15
CA PHE A 77 9.39 24.88 -21.21
C PHE A 77 9.42 26.21 -20.47
N ASN A 78 8.61 27.19 -20.89
CA ASN A 78 8.46 28.46 -20.18
C ASN A 78 7.61 28.36 -18.89
N ASN A 79 6.93 27.23 -18.66
CA ASN A 79 6.14 26.99 -17.45
C ASN A 79 6.92 26.32 -16.31
N ILE A 80 8.23 26.14 -16.46
CA ILE A 80 9.12 25.84 -15.33
C ILE A 80 9.32 27.13 -14.55
N LYS A 81 8.25 27.59 -13.87
CA LYS A 81 8.42 28.53 -12.76
C LYS A 81 9.29 27.79 -11.76
N GLY A 82 10.57 28.18 -11.72
CA GLY A 82 11.50 27.75 -10.68
C GLY A 82 10.89 27.96 -9.29
N PRO A 83 11.46 27.33 -8.25
CA PRO A 83 10.86 27.31 -6.91
C PRO A 83 10.44 28.71 -6.47
N THR A 84 9.12 28.93 -6.41
CA THR A 84 8.56 30.17 -5.87
C THR A 84 8.85 30.18 -4.38
N LYS A 85 9.71 31.09 -3.94
CA LYS A 85 9.93 31.35 -2.51
C LYS A 85 8.57 31.62 -1.87
N LEU A 86 8.21 30.81 -0.87
CA LEU A 86 7.07 31.10 0.00
C LEU A 86 7.32 32.49 0.61
N LYS A 87 6.39 33.42 0.43
CA LYS A 87 6.42 34.71 1.13
C LYS A 87 6.00 34.48 2.58
N ASP A 88 6.68 35.18 3.48
CA ASP A 88 6.49 35.15 4.94
C ASP A 88 5.03 35.34 5.37
#